data_AF-A0A0C9RAA6-F1
#
_entry.id   AF-A0A0C9RAA6-F1
#
_cell.length_a   1.000
_cell.length_b   1.000
_cell.length_c   1.000
_cell.angle_alpha   90.00
_cell.angle_beta   90.00
_cell.angle_gamma   90.00
#
_symmetry.space_group_name_H-M   'P 1'
#
loop_
_entity.id
_entity.type
_entity.pdbx_description
1 polymer ?
#
loop_
_entity_poly.entity_id
_entity_poly.type
_entity_poly.pdbx_seq_one_letter_code
_entity_poly.pdbx_strand_id
1 'polypeptide(L)'
;MAILPPDPVYVFRGDMGPVHSLLFRISPYIEHLYAGTESGNVHIWDLKKHRQTSKLKISDTNKEQCLSLHTLGDEYLIVQRKGGGVDLWSADGSNWIFEKRIDTEYHGFCR
;
A
#
# COMPACT_ATOMS: atom_id res chain seq x y z
N MET A 1 31.70 -8.64 -19.36
CA MET A 1 31.77 -7.97 -18.05
C MET A 1 30.36 -7.61 -17.65
N ALA A 2 29.89 -8.02 -16.47
CA ALA A 2 28.58 -7.60 -15.98
C ALA A 2 28.67 -6.14 -15.52
N ILE A 3 27.76 -5.30 -16.01
CA ILE A 3 27.65 -3.91 -15.56
C ILE A 3 27.04 -3.95 -14.15
N LEU A 4 27.65 -3.23 -13.21
CA LEU A 4 27.10 -3.11 -11.86
C LEU A 4 25.73 -2.42 -11.92
N PRO A 5 24.77 -2.83 -11.07
CA PRO A 5 23.50 -2.12 -11.01
C PRO A 5 23.75 -0.65 -10.63
N PRO A 6 22.92 0.29 -11.14
CA PRO A 6 23.05 1.69 -10.78
C PRO A 6 22.79 1.90 -9.29
N ASP A 7 23.40 2.93 -8.73
CA ASP A 7 23.09 3.35 -7.37
C ASP A 7 21.62 3.80 -7.25
N PRO A 8 20.94 3.49 -6.13
CA PRO A 8 19.57 3.92 -5.94
C PRO A 8 19.49 5.45 -5.88
N VAL A 9 18.53 6.02 -6.62
CA VAL A 9 18.29 7.49 -6.62
C VAL A 9 17.82 7.96 -5.25
N TYR A 10 16.95 7.20 -4.60
CA TYR A 10 16.46 7.48 -3.25
C TYR A 10 16.07 6.20 -2.52
N VAL A 11 16.24 6.17 -1.19
CA VAL A 11 15.84 5.05 -0.34
C VAL A 11 14.84 5.55 0.70
N PHE A 12 13.57 5.18 0.51
CA PHE A 12 12.50 5.49 1.46
C PHE A 12 12.64 4.64 2.71
N ARG A 13 12.84 5.30 3.86
CA ARG A 13 12.98 4.66 5.17
C ARG A 13 11.90 5.18 6.10
N GLY A 14 11.29 4.28 6.86
CA GLY A 14 10.30 4.61 7.88
C GLY A 14 10.17 3.44 8.85
N ASP A 15 9.37 3.62 9.89
CA ASP A 15 8.98 2.54 10.79
C ASP A 15 7.94 1.64 10.10
N MET A 16 8.44 0.96 9.07
CA MET A 16 7.73 0.03 8.22
C MET A 16 8.27 -1.35 8.58
N GLY A 17 7.39 -2.24 9.07
CA GLY A 17 7.70 -3.67 9.06
C GLY A 17 7.93 -4.17 7.63
N PRO A 18 8.17 -5.48 7.43
CA PRO A 18 8.35 -6.05 6.10
C PRO A 18 7.27 -5.57 5.11
N VAL A 19 7.72 -5.11 3.94
CA VAL A 19 6.83 -4.65 2.87
C VAL A 19 6.40 -5.87 2.07
N HIS A 20 5.09 -6.07 1.94
CA HIS A 20 4.52 -7.19 1.19
C HIS A 20 4.00 -6.78 -0.18
N SER A 21 3.57 -5.52 -0.32
CA SER A 21 3.02 -5.00 -1.58
C SER A 21 3.46 -3.57 -1.82
N LEU A 22 3.71 -3.26 -3.09
CA LEU A 22 3.93 -1.90 -3.56
C LEU A 22 2.88 -1.57 -4.63
N LEU A 23 2.40 -0.33 -4.62
CA LEU A 23 1.50 0.18 -5.65
C LEU A 23 1.95 1.59 -6.04
N PHE A 24 2.21 1.77 -7.33
CA PHE A 24 2.54 3.07 -7.90
C PHE A 24 1.26 3.74 -8.40
N ARG A 25 0.98 4.94 -7.90
CA ARG A 25 -0.09 5.79 -8.41
C ARG A 25 0.55 7.00 -9.09
N ILE A 26 0.64 6.92 -10.41
CA ILE A 26 1.33 7.90 -11.24
C ILE A 26 0.31 8.53 -12.19
N SER A 27 0.09 9.82 -12.03
CA SER A 27 -0.71 10.67 -12.90
C SER A 27 0.02 12.01 -13.10
N PRO A 28 -0.41 12.87 -14.03
CA PRO A 28 0.23 14.17 -14.24
C PRO A 28 0.33 15.03 -12.97
N TYR A 29 -0.61 14.84 -12.03
CA TYR A 29 -0.70 15.64 -10.81
C TYR A 29 -0.23 14.89 -9.55
N ILE A 30 -0.27 13.55 -9.55
CA ILE A 30 0.01 12.72 -8.36
C ILE A 30 1.10 11.72 -8.70
N GLU A 31 2.15 11.68 -7.89
CA GLU A 31 3.23 10.69 -8.06
C GLU A 31 3.54 10.07 -6.71
N HIS A 32 2.76 9.05 -6.36
CA HIS A 32 2.78 8.44 -5.05
C HIS A 32 3.17 6.96 -5.12
N LEU A 33 3.93 6.53 -4.11
CA LEU A 33 4.23 5.12 -3.85
C LEU A 33 3.53 4.68 -2.57
N TYR A 34 2.75 3.61 -2.68
CA TYR A 34 2.01 3.01 -1.58
C TYR A 34 2.73 1.73 -1.19
N ALA A 35 3.10 1.60 0.08
CA ALA A 35 3.78 0.43 0.62
C ALA A 35 2.91 -0.24 1.67
N GLY A 36 2.36 -1.40 1.32
CA GLY A 36 1.60 -2.25 2.22
C GLY A 36 2.55 -3.12 3.05
N THR A 37 2.38 -3.08 4.37
CA THR A 37 3.31 -3.70 5.32
C THR A 37 2.68 -4.82 6.13
N GLU A 38 3.53 -5.66 6.71
CA GLU A 38 3.16 -6.70 7.67
C GLU A 38 2.40 -6.12 8.87
N SER A 39 2.71 -4.90 9.28
CA SER A 39 2.06 -4.23 10.43
C SER A 39 0.59 -3.84 10.21
N GLY A 40 0.00 -4.16 9.05
CA GLY A 40 -1.38 -3.80 8.72
C GLY A 40 -1.55 -2.32 8.36
N ASN A 41 -0.46 -1.68 7.96
CA ASN A 41 -0.43 -0.27 7.54
C ASN A 41 -0.04 -0.14 6.07
N VAL A 42 -0.56 0.90 5.41
CA VAL A 42 -0.11 1.36 4.09
C VAL A 42 0.56 2.71 4.25
N HIS A 43 1.83 2.78 3.91
CA HIS A 43 2.60 4.01 3.92
C HIS A 43 2.53 4.65 2.54
N ILE A 44 2.16 5.92 2.47
CA ILE A 44 2.01 6.66 1.21
C ILE A 44 3.14 7.69 1.14
N TRP A 45 3.94 7.58 0.09
CA TRP A 45 5.12 8.41 -0.15
C TRP A 45 4.91 9.29 -1.37
N ASP A 46 5.24 10.57 -1.27
CA ASP A 46 5.33 11.47 -2.42
C ASP A 46 6.72 11.29 -3.06
N LEU A 47 6.74 10.77 -4.29
CA LEU A 47 7.96 10.46 -5.01
C LEU A 47 8.70 11.72 -5.48
N LYS A 48 7.99 12.83 -5.71
CA LYS A 48 8.59 14.12 -6.08
C LYS A 48 9.23 14.81 -4.89
N LYS A 49 8.62 14.69 -3.70
CA LYS A 49 9.10 15.33 -2.47
C LYS A 49 9.98 14.42 -1.62
N HIS A 50 10.16 13.17 -2.02
CA HIS A 50 10.93 12.15 -1.31
C HIS A 50 10.54 11.99 0.18
N ARG A 51 9.25 12.09 0.51
CA ARG A 51 8.79 12.04 1.91
C ARG A 51 7.47 11.31 2.07
N GLN A 52 7.22 10.78 3.26
CA GLN A 52 5.93 10.17 3.59
C GLN A 52 4.90 11.28 3.72
N THR A 53 3.78 11.13 3.02
CA THR A 53 2.67 12.09 3.05
C THR A 53 1.61 11.65 4.04
N SER A 54 1.31 10.36 4.08
CA SER A 54 0.29 9.82 4.98
C SER A 54 0.53 8.34 5.28
N LYS A 55 -0.17 7.85 6.32
CA LYS A 55 -0.17 6.45 6.74
C LYS A 55 -1.61 6.03 6.92
N LEU A 56 -2.05 5.02 6.16
CA LEU A 56 -3.37 4.44 6.28
C LEU A 56 -3.29 3.24 7.22
N LYS A 57 -4.01 3.32 8.34
CA LYS A 57 -4.14 2.21 9.26
C LYS A 57 -5.29 1.34 8.78
N ILE A 58 -4.98 0.16 8.27
CA ILE A 58 -5.99 -0.73 7.73
C ILE A 58 -6.54 -1.62 8.86
N SER A 59 -5.67 -2.11 9.77
CA SER A 59 -6.08 -2.89 10.95
C SER A 59 -5.66 -2.20 12.24
N ASP A 60 -6.48 -2.37 13.27
CA ASP A 60 -6.07 -2.13 14.66
C ASP A 60 -5.25 -3.28 15.24
N THR A 61 -5.23 -4.44 14.59
CA THR A 61 -4.50 -5.62 15.04
C THR A 61 -3.35 -5.97 14.09
N ASN A 62 -2.19 -6.33 14.64
CA ASN A 62 -1.03 -6.77 13.85
C ASN A 62 -1.25 -8.13 13.14
N LYS A 63 -2.43 -8.74 13.26
CA LYS A 63 -2.76 -10.04 12.66
C LYS A 63 -3.27 -9.91 11.22
N GLU A 64 -3.81 -8.75 10.86
CA GLU A 64 -4.39 -8.50 9.54
C GLU A 64 -3.41 -7.69 8.67
N GLN A 65 -2.37 -8.39 8.24
CA GLN A 65 -1.27 -7.87 7.43
C GLN A 65 -1.79 -7.39 6.06
N CYS A 66 -1.20 -6.33 5.50
CA CYS A 66 -1.51 -5.90 4.14
C CYS A 66 -0.77 -6.78 3.14
N LEU A 67 -1.49 -7.49 2.27
CA LEU A 67 -0.89 -8.46 1.34
C LEU A 67 -0.80 -7.94 -0.09
N SER A 68 -1.82 -7.21 -0.53
CA SER A 68 -1.91 -6.70 -1.89
C SER A 68 -2.63 -5.36 -1.90
N LEU A 69 -2.19 -4.49 -2.81
CA LEU A 69 -2.72 -3.16 -3.03
C LEU A 69 -3.05 -3.00 -4.51
N HIS A 70 -4.24 -2.48 -4.80
CA HIS A 70 -4.66 -2.18 -6.17
C HIS A 70 -5.52 -0.93 -6.20
N THR A 71 -5.47 -0.15 -7.27
CA THR A 71 -6.37 0.99 -7.49
C THR A 71 -7.28 0.74 -8.67
N LEU A 72 -8.55 1.09 -8.55
CA LEU A 72 -9.47 1.14 -9.68
C LEU A 72 -9.68 2.61 -10.05
N GLY A 73 -8.95 3.04 -11.09
CA GLY A 73 -8.86 4.45 -11.46
C GLY A 73 -8.27 5.29 -10.32
N ASP A 74 -8.74 6.53 -10.22
CA ASP A 74 -8.37 7.47 -9.16
C ASP A 74 -9.35 7.48 -7.97
N GLU A 75 -10.44 6.73 -8.09
CA GLU A 75 -11.59 6.78 -7.18
C GLU A 75 -11.48 5.74 -6.06
N TYR A 76 -10.95 4.55 -6.35
CA TYR A 76 -10.95 3.46 -5.38
C TYR A 76 -9.57 2.86 -5.15
N LEU A 77 -9.31 2.55 -3.88
CA LEU A 77 -8.19 1.75 -3.43
C LEU A 77 -8.74 0.45 -2.84
N ILE A 78 -8.19 -0.65 -3.30
CA ILE A 78 -8.50 -2.00 -2.87
C ILE A 78 -7.29 -2.53 -2.08
N VAL A 79 -7.57 -3.01 -0.88
CA VAL A 79 -6.55 -3.54 0.02
C VAL A 79 -6.92 -4.96 0.41
N GLN A 80 -6.09 -5.93 0.04
CA GLN A 80 -6.26 -7.31 0.48
C GLN A 80 -5.49 -7.54 1.79
N ARG A 81 -6.18 -8.10 2.77
CA ARG A 81 -5.64 -8.39 4.10
C ARG A 81 -5.39 -9.88 4.31
N LYS A 82 -4.50 -10.16 5.24
CA LYS A 82 -4.39 -11.49 5.85
C LYS A 82 -5.67 -11.82 6.59
N GLY A 83 -6.21 -13.01 6.30
CA GLY A 83 -7.52 -13.44 6.79
C GLY A 83 -8.63 -13.38 5.73
N GLY A 84 -8.33 -12.98 4.49
CA GLY A 84 -9.30 -13.05 3.38
C GLY A 84 -10.19 -11.81 3.24
N GLY A 85 -10.10 -10.84 4.16
CA GLY A 85 -10.80 -9.57 4.03
C GLY A 85 -10.22 -8.71 2.90
N VAL A 86 -11.09 -8.17 2.06
CA VAL A 86 -10.77 -7.20 1.02
C VAL A 86 -11.46 -5.89 1.36
N ASP A 87 -10.68 -4.85 1.64
CA ASP A 87 -11.20 -3.53 1.98
C ASP A 87 -11.26 -2.66 0.74
N LEU A 88 -12.41 -2.03 0.54
CA LEU A 88 -12.64 -0.99 -0.46
C LEU A 88 -12.59 0.36 0.22
N TRP A 89 -11.78 1.25 -0.35
CA TRP A 89 -11.61 2.62 0.08
C TRP A 89 -11.93 3.54 -1.08
N SER A 90 -12.59 4.67 -0.82
CA SER A 90 -12.80 5.74 -1.80
C SER A 90 -11.90 6.94 -1.55
N ALA A 91 -11.58 7.63 -2.63
CA ALA A 91 -10.75 8.83 -2.59
C ALA A 91 -11.58 10.02 -2.07
N ASP A 92 -11.02 10.72 -1.09
CA ASP A 92 -11.51 12.03 -0.64
C ASP A 92 -10.37 13.04 -0.70
N GLY A 93 -10.27 13.71 -1.84
CA GLY A 93 -9.15 14.59 -2.17
C GLY A 93 -7.81 13.86 -2.16
N SER A 94 -7.02 14.06 -1.10
CA SER A 94 -5.70 13.43 -0.92
C SER A 94 -5.71 12.24 0.05
N ASN A 95 -6.87 11.95 0.65
CA ASN A 95 -7.04 10.90 1.64
C ASN A 95 -7.85 9.72 1.07
N TRP A 96 -7.87 8.63 1.84
CA TRP A 96 -8.69 7.45 1.58
C TRP A 96 -9.67 7.27 2.71
N ILE A 97 -10.94 7.10 2.37
CA ILE A 97 -12.03 6.81 3.30
C ILE A 97 -12.41 5.35 3.16
N PHE A 98 -12.53 4.64 4.28
CA PHE A 98 -12.98 3.26 4.28
C PHE A 98 -14.46 3.21 3.89
N GLU A 99 -14.80 2.43 2.87
CA GLU A 99 -16.20 2.24 2.48
C GLU A 99 -16.77 0.95 3.05
N LYS A 100 -16.14 -0.18 2.71
CA LYS A 100 -16.64 -1.50 3.10
C LYS A 100 -15.53 -2.55 3.07
N ARG A 101 -15.75 -3.61 3.83
CA ARG A 101 -14.99 -4.86 3.75
C ARG A 101 -15.84 -5.92 3.08
N ILE A 102 -15.21 -6.69 2.21
CA ILE A 102 -15.75 -7.91 1.64
C ILE A 102 -14.91 -9.05 2.19
N ASP A 103 -15.50 -9.85 3.07
CA ASP A 103 -14.84 -11.04 3.59
C ASP A 103 -14.92 -12.15 2.55
N THR A 104 -13.77 -12.62 2.07
CA THR A 104 -13.71 -13.81 1.23
C THR A 104 -13.65 -15.03 2.14
N GLU A 105 -14.47 -16.05 1.87
CA GLU A 105 -14.45 -17.33 2.62
C GLU A 105 -13.16 -18.14 2.36
N TYR A 106 -12.20 -17.57 1.62
CA TYR A 106 -10.98 -18.23 1.16
C TYR A 106 -9.76 -17.73 1.93
N HIS A 107 -9.21 -18.60 2.79
CA HIS A 107 -7.96 -18.39 3.51
C HIS A 107 -6.77 -19.08 2.82
N GLY A 108 -6.65 -18.96 1.50
CA GLY A 108 -5.52 -19.55 0.79
C GLY A 108 -4.23 -18.75 1.00
N PHE A 109 -3.21 -19.41 1.55
CA PHE A 109 -1.84 -18.91 1.56
C PHE A 109 -0.93 -19.96 0.96
N CYS A 110 -0.05 -19.55 0.04
CA CYS A 110 1.12 -20.33 -0.29
C CYS A 110 2.02 -20.36 0.95
N ARG A 111 2.45 -21.57 1.34
CA ARG A 111 3.42 -21.82 2.42
C ARG A 111 4.82 -21.36 2.03
#